data_AF-A0AA38M233-F1
#
_entry.id   AF-A0AA38M233-F1
#
_cell.length_a   1.000
_cell.length_b   1.000
_cell.length_c   1.000
_cell.angle_alpha   90.00
_cell.angle_beta   90.00
_cell.angle_gamma   90.00
#
_symmetry.space_group_name_H-M   'P 1'
#
loop_
_entity.id
_entity.type
_entity.pdbx_description
1 polymer ?
#
loop_
_entity_poly.entity_id
_entity_poly.type
_entity_poly.pdbx_seq_one_letter_code
_entity_poly.pdbx_strand_id
1 'polypeptide(L)'
;MFYLEQPSPDQQVLIRQALNEDVNTRDKDLEAIKEWLRKEPHLPDTWDDAMLMTFLRSCNFSLEKTKRRLDKYFTVKTIVPEFFTECDIARPEMQTIVNALEIATMPGMTPEGRRVHIARIATSDFEDFDYNYFARVIFMVADVYLKSEKLGSAGEVYVLDGENYRLKHLLKLLPIFAKNFSEFLPEAYGGTAGKLKLHWDKYLAAFEDFKPWFKEQENIKADESKRPGKTTSYEDCFGLHGSFRSLAVD
;
A
#
# COMPACT_ATOMS: atom_id res chain seq x y z
N MET A 1 5.05 16.85 -4.28
CA MET A 1 4.38 16.36 -3.05
C MET A 1 3.01 15.86 -3.47
N PHE A 2 2.66 14.61 -3.16
CA PHE A 2 1.39 14.02 -3.56
C PHE A 2 0.19 14.78 -2.96
N TYR A 3 -0.98 14.70 -3.59
CA TYR A 3 -2.09 15.65 -3.41
C TYR A 3 -2.95 15.45 -2.16
N LEU A 4 -2.48 14.72 -1.14
CA LEU A 4 -3.26 14.39 0.05
C LEU A 4 -3.34 15.56 1.03
N GLU A 5 -4.55 15.93 1.42
CA GLU A 5 -4.80 16.89 2.50
C GLU A 5 -4.56 16.22 3.83
N GLN A 6 -3.66 16.77 4.65
CA GLN A 6 -3.38 16.24 5.97
C GLN A 6 -4.53 16.56 6.94
N PRO A 7 -4.78 15.70 7.95
CA PRO A 7 -5.91 15.86 8.86
C PRO A 7 -5.89 17.21 9.60
N SER A 8 -7.07 17.79 9.80
CA SER A 8 -7.25 19.01 10.60
C SER A 8 -6.83 18.79 12.06
N PRO A 9 -6.60 19.85 12.86
CA PRO A 9 -6.27 19.70 14.27
C PRO A 9 -7.26 18.83 15.05
N ASP A 10 -8.56 18.95 14.78
CA ASP A 10 -9.61 18.15 15.43
C ASP A 10 -9.53 16.68 14.99
N GLN A 11 -9.34 16.41 13.70
CA GLN A 11 -9.14 15.06 13.19
C GLN A 11 -7.88 14.42 13.76
N GLN A 12 -6.79 15.18 13.93
CA GLN A 12 -5.55 14.67 14.55
C GLN A 12 -5.75 14.21 16.00
N VAL A 13 -6.69 14.80 16.75
CA VAL A 13 -7.03 14.30 18.09
C VAL A 13 -7.70 12.93 17.99
N LEU A 14 -8.69 12.78 17.11
CA LEU A 14 -9.40 11.52 16.89
C LEU A 14 -8.47 10.41 16.37
N ILE A 15 -7.61 10.74 15.41
CA ILE A 15 -6.66 9.82 14.80
C ILE A 15 -5.67 9.31 15.85
N ARG A 16 -5.06 10.21 16.64
CA ARG A 16 -4.12 9.79 17.70
C ARG A 16 -4.79 8.87 18.73
N GLN A 17 -6.04 9.16 19.10
CA GLN A 17 -6.82 8.27 19.97
C GLN A 17 -7.05 6.90 19.33
N ALA A 18 -7.46 6.84 18.06
CA ALA A 18 -7.70 5.59 17.34
C ALA A 18 -6.43 4.74 17.17
N LEU A 19 -5.28 5.40 16.99
CA LEU A 19 -3.98 4.77 16.80
C LEU A 19 -3.24 4.48 18.11
N ASN A 20 -3.76 4.88 19.27
CA ASN A 20 -3.01 4.89 20.54
C ASN A 20 -1.67 5.66 20.44
N GLU A 21 -1.60 6.72 19.64
CA GLU A 21 -0.40 7.56 19.49
C GLU A 21 -0.32 8.59 20.63
N ASP A 22 0.61 8.39 21.57
CA ASP A 22 0.98 9.41 22.54
C ASP A 22 2.18 10.22 22.03
N VAL A 23 1.97 11.53 21.84
CA VAL A 23 3.01 12.46 21.36
C VAL A 23 4.22 12.55 22.27
N ASN A 24 4.10 12.15 23.54
CA ASN A 24 5.20 12.17 24.50
C ASN A 24 6.05 10.89 24.47
N THR A 25 5.54 9.80 23.88
CA THR A 25 6.24 8.51 23.85
C THR A 25 6.57 8.02 22.45
N ARG A 26 5.89 8.50 21.40
CA ARG A 26 6.04 8.00 20.03
C ARG A 26 7.48 7.97 19.51
N ASP A 27 8.30 8.94 19.92
CA ASP A 27 9.71 9.00 19.47
C ASP A 27 10.55 7.92 20.19
N LYS A 28 10.18 7.55 21.42
CA LYS A 28 10.78 6.41 22.13
C LYS A 28 10.37 5.09 21.48
N ASP A 29 9.12 4.97 21.04
CA ASP A 29 8.62 3.80 20.33
C ASP A 29 9.34 3.63 18.97
N LEU A 30 9.56 4.73 18.25
CA LEU A 30 10.36 4.76 17.02
C LEU A 30 11.80 4.28 17.28
N GLU A 31 12.47 4.83 18.30
CA GLU A 31 13.82 4.39 18.66
C GLU A 31 13.87 2.91 19.10
N ALA A 32 12.84 2.42 19.78
CA ALA A 32 12.75 0.99 20.13
C ALA A 32 12.66 0.09 18.90
N ILE A 33 11.94 0.50 17.85
CA ILE A 33 11.89 -0.22 16.57
C ILE A 33 13.24 -0.16 15.85
N LYS A 34 13.89 1.01 15.81
CA LYS A 34 15.21 1.16 15.18
C LYS A 34 16.27 0.29 15.88
N GLU A 35 16.25 0.27 17.20
CA GLU A 35 17.15 -0.55 17.99
C GLU A 35 16.89 -2.05 17.83
N TRP A 36 15.64 -2.45 17.61
CA TRP A 36 15.32 -3.82 17.23
C TRP A 36 15.83 -4.16 15.82
N LEU A 37 15.64 -3.30 14.82
CA LEU A 37 16.14 -3.53 13.46
C LEU A 37 17.65 -3.75 13.43
N ARG A 38 18.43 -2.99 14.21
CA ARG A 38 19.90 -3.19 14.35
C ARG A 38 20.30 -4.56 14.88
N LYS A 39 19.40 -5.28 15.55
CA LYS A 39 19.63 -6.61 16.13
C LYS A 39 19.21 -7.75 15.22
N GLU A 40 18.46 -7.46 14.16
CA GLU A 40 17.95 -8.45 13.22
C GLU A 40 18.83 -8.46 11.95
N PRO A 41 19.78 -9.40 11.81
CA PRO A 41 20.82 -9.34 10.78
C PRO A 41 20.29 -9.51 9.34
N HIS A 42 19.07 -10.01 9.16
CA HIS A 42 18.40 -10.11 7.87
C HIS A 42 17.57 -8.88 7.52
N LEU A 43 17.29 -7.96 8.44
CA LEU A 43 16.46 -6.79 8.15
C LEU A 43 17.34 -5.56 7.89
N PRO A 44 16.88 -4.63 7.02
CA PRO A 44 17.55 -3.35 6.87
C PRO A 44 17.40 -2.50 8.14
N ASP A 45 18.51 -1.95 8.63
CA ASP A 45 18.56 -1.08 9.82
C ASP A 45 18.70 0.41 9.49
N THR A 46 18.84 0.73 8.21
CA THR A 46 18.99 2.07 7.64
C THR A 46 17.81 2.35 6.72
N TRP A 47 16.67 2.70 7.33
CA TRP A 47 15.47 3.13 6.60
C TRP A 47 14.92 4.45 7.13
N ASP A 48 14.01 5.06 6.39
CA ASP A 48 13.45 6.37 6.69
C ASP A 48 12.61 6.37 7.97
N ASP A 49 12.96 7.22 8.93
CA ASP A 49 12.23 7.40 10.20
C ASP A 49 10.75 7.75 9.97
N ALA A 50 10.43 8.51 8.91
CA ALA A 50 9.04 8.82 8.58
C ALA A 50 8.27 7.56 8.14
N MET A 51 8.91 6.65 7.38
CA MET A 51 8.32 5.37 7.00
C MET A 51 8.12 4.48 8.22
N LEU A 52 9.12 4.37 9.09
CA LEU A 52 9.01 3.61 10.33
C LEU A 52 7.87 4.12 11.23
N MET A 53 7.71 5.44 11.33
CA MET A 53 6.59 6.06 12.04
C MET A 53 5.23 5.73 11.38
N THR A 54 5.15 5.72 10.05
CA THR A 54 3.94 5.26 9.34
C THR A 54 3.60 3.81 9.66
N PHE A 55 4.61 2.93 9.78
CA PHE A 55 4.39 1.54 10.20
C PHE A 55 3.88 1.43 11.64
N LEU A 56 4.46 2.20 12.57
CA LEU A 56 3.95 2.30 13.95
C LEU A 56 2.48 2.71 13.98
N ARG A 57 2.11 3.75 13.23
CA ARG A 57 0.72 4.21 13.08
C ARG A 57 -0.19 3.12 12.53
N SER A 58 0.21 2.44 11.45
CA SER A 58 -0.57 1.35 10.86
C SER A 58 -0.80 0.16 11.81
N CYS A 59 0.01 0.05 12.86
CA CYS A 59 -0.05 -0.99 13.88
C CYS A 59 -0.62 -0.48 15.22
N ASN A 60 -1.22 0.70 15.23
CA ASN A 60 -1.76 1.39 16.42
C ASN A 60 -0.74 1.44 17.57
N PHE A 61 0.51 1.78 17.24
CA PHE A 61 1.66 1.87 18.16
C PHE A 61 2.00 0.58 18.93
N SER A 62 1.47 -0.57 18.50
CA SER A 62 1.90 -1.86 19.03
C SER A 62 3.26 -2.25 18.47
N LEU A 63 4.31 -2.20 19.30
CA LEU A 63 5.68 -2.56 18.89
C LEU A 63 5.75 -3.97 18.30
N GLU A 64 5.13 -4.96 18.95
CA GLU A 64 5.15 -6.36 18.48
C GLU A 64 4.44 -6.54 17.13
N LYS A 65 3.30 -5.85 16.90
CA LYS A 65 2.65 -5.85 15.59
C LYS A 65 3.52 -5.16 14.53
N THR A 66 4.17 -4.07 14.90
CA THR A 66 5.05 -3.29 14.02
C THR A 66 6.23 -4.11 13.56
N LYS A 67 6.94 -4.77 14.48
CA LYS A 67 8.06 -5.68 14.18
C LYS A 67 7.66 -6.77 13.19
N ARG A 68 6.56 -7.48 13.47
CA ARG A 68 6.00 -8.52 12.58
C ARG A 68 5.64 -7.98 11.19
N ARG A 69 5.07 -6.78 11.13
CA ARG A 69 4.65 -6.15 9.86
C ARG A 69 5.85 -5.71 9.03
N LEU A 70 6.87 -5.13 9.66
CA LEU A 70 8.12 -4.70 9.02
C LEU A 70 8.91 -5.90 8.48
N ASP A 71 9.11 -6.94 9.29
CA ASP A 71 9.77 -8.17 8.84
C ASP A 71 9.04 -8.72 7.61
N LYS A 72 7.72 -8.90 7.68
CA LYS A 72 6.94 -9.37 6.53
C LYS A 72 7.07 -8.45 5.31
N TYR A 73 7.04 -7.13 5.48
CA TYR A 73 7.16 -6.18 4.38
C TYR A 73 8.51 -6.33 3.65
N PHE A 74 9.62 -6.36 4.39
CA PHE A 74 10.94 -6.52 3.79
C PHE A 74 11.16 -7.91 3.17
N THR A 75 10.59 -8.94 3.79
CA THR A 75 10.68 -10.34 3.34
C THR A 75 9.94 -10.56 2.02
N VAL A 76 8.72 -10.04 1.91
CA VAL A 76 7.90 -10.17 0.69
C VAL A 76 8.62 -9.53 -0.50
N LYS A 77 9.33 -8.42 -0.31
CA LYS A 77 10.16 -7.79 -1.36
C LYS A 77 11.32 -8.65 -1.84
N THR A 78 11.82 -9.55 -1.00
CA THR A 78 12.88 -10.49 -1.37
C THR A 78 12.35 -11.72 -2.06
N ILE A 79 11.22 -12.26 -1.58
CA ILE A 79 10.63 -13.50 -2.10
C ILE A 79 9.87 -13.26 -3.41
N VAL A 80 9.29 -12.07 -3.58
CA VAL A 80 8.43 -11.72 -4.73
C VAL A 80 8.90 -10.42 -5.39
N PRO A 81 10.16 -10.38 -5.86
CA PRO A 81 10.74 -9.17 -6.43
C PRO A 81 9.95 -8.64 -7.63
N GLU A 82 9.25 -9.50 -8.38
CA GLU A 82 8.42 -9.13 -9.53
C GLU A 82 7.30 -8.12 -9.21
N PHE A 83 6.91 -7.96 -7.95
CA PHE A 83 5.94 -6.95 -7.53
C PHE A 83 6.57 -5.59 -7.18
N PHE A 84 7.89 -5.53 -6.93
CA PHE A 84 8.55 -4.37 -6.34
C PHE A 84 9.76 -3.87 -7.12
N THR A 85 10.20 -4.59 -8.16
CA THR A 85 11.29 -4.17 -9.05
C THR A 85 10.75 -3.68 -10.37
N GLU A 86 11.55 -2.85 -11.05
CA GLU A 86 11.21 -2.32 -12.37
C GLU A 86 9.86 -1.58 -12.39
N CYS A 87 9.59 -0.82 -11.32
CA CYS A 87 8.39 -0.01 -11.14
C CYS A 87 8.43 1.23 -12.05
N ASP A 88 8.15 1.03 -13.34
CA ASP A 88 8.03 2.07 -14.35
C ASP A 88 6.77 1.85 -15.19
N ILE A 89 5.76 2.72 -14.99
CA ILE A 89 4.50 2.64 -15.71
C ILE A 89 4.63 2.91 -17.21
N ALA A 90 5.71 3.55 -17.66
CA ALA A 90 5.92 3.84 -19.08
C ALA A 90 6.31 2.60 -19.91
N ARG A 91 6.61 1.47 -19.25
CA ARG A 91 6.96 0.22 -19.92
C ARG A 91 5.75 -0.36 -20.67
N PRO A 92 5.92 -0.85 -21.93
CA PRO A 92 4.80 -1.34 -22.74
C PRO A 92 3.95 -2.41 -22.06
N GLU A 93 4.56 -3.32 -21.30
CA GLU A 93 3.88 -4.38 -20.57
C GLU A 93 2.98 -3.86 -19.42
N MET A 94 3.26 -2.67 -18.88
CA MET A 94 2.46 -2.03 -17.84
C MET A 94 1.25 -1.28 -18.42
N GLN A 95 1.29 -0.90 -19.70
CA GLN A 95 0.28 -0.04 -20.31
C GLN A 95 -1.11 -0.69 -20.33
N THR A 96 -1.20 -2.00 -20.56
CA THR A 96 -2.47 -2.72 -20.53
C THR A 96 -3.17 -2.54 -19.19
N ILE A 97 -2.44 -2.69 -18.08
CA ILE A 97 -3.05 -2.58 -16.76
C ILE A 97 -3.30 -1.14 -16.33
N VAL A 98 -2.36 -0.23 -16.63
CA VAL A 98 -2.44 1.18 -16.28
C VAL A 98 -3.62 1.87 -16.97
N ASN A 99 -3.91 1.50 -18.22
CA ASN A 99 -5.03 2.05 -18.98
C ASN A 99 -6.39 1.44 -18.60
N ALA A 100 -6.39 0.27 -17.96
CA ALA A 100 -7.61 -0.43 -17.58
C ALA A 100 -8.08 -0.12 -16.15
N LEU A 101 -7.17 0.30 -15.26
CA LEU A 101 -7.52 0.65 -13.88
C LEU A 101 -7.74 2.15 -13.73
N GLU A 102 -8.62 2.51 -12.80
CA GLU A 102 -8.62 3.82 -12.18
C GLU A 102 -8.64 3.64 -10.67
N ILE A 103 -7.60 4.14 -10.01
CA ILE A 103 -7.43 4.07 -8.56
C ILE A 103 -7.24 5.48 -8.01
N ALA A 104 -7.90 5.77 -6.89
CA ALA A 104 -7.78 7.04 -6.21
C ALA A 104 -7.64 6.84 -4.70
N THR A 105 -6.94 7.78 -4.09
CA THR A 105 -7.01 8.06 -2.67
C THR A 105 -7.53 9.47 -2.56
N MET A 106 -8.65 9.62 -1.87
CA MET A 106 -9.34 10.90 -1.85
C MET A 106 -8.50 11.91 -1.07
N PRO A 107 -8.41 13.17 -1.54
CA PRO A 107 -7.53 14.17 -0.93
C PRO A 107 -7.91 14.44 0.53
N GLY A 108 -9.20 14.56 0.82
CA GLY A 108 -9.74 14.74 2.17
C GLY A 108 -9.91 13.43 2.95
N MET A 109 -10.37 13.58 4.18
CA MET A 109 -10.73 12.48 5.09
C MET A 109 -12.19 12.62 5.52
N THR A 110 -12.79 11.52 5.99
CA THR A 110 -14.11 11.58 6.63
C THR A 110 -14.08 12.43 7.92
N PRO A 111 -15.22 12.89 8.45
CA PRO A 111 -15.26 13.61 9.73
C PRO A 111 -14.62 12.80 10.87
N GLU A 112 -14.71 11.47 10.81
CA GLU A 112 -14.08 10.55 11.77
C GLU A 112 -12.57 10.34 11.52
N GLY A 113 -11.97 11.05 10.56
CA GLY A 113 -10.54 10.97 10.24
C GLY A 113 -10.14 9.74 9.43
N ARG A 114 -11.08 9.13 8.67
CA ARG A 114 -10.78 7.95 7.85
C ARG A 114 -10.35 8.33 6.45
N ARG A 115 -9.40 7.59 5.89
CA ARG A 115 -8.95 7.73 4.50
C ARG A 115 -9.84 6.92 3.58
N VAL A 116 -10.18 7.48 2.42
CA VAL A 116 -11.06 6.83 1.43
C VAL A 116 -10.25 6.50 0.19
N HIS A 117 -10.25 5.23 -0.19
CA HIS A 117 -9.66 4.72 -1.41
C HIS A 117 -10.75 4.19 -2.32
N ILE A 118 -10.59 4.40 -3.61
CA ILE A 118 -11.57 3.97 -4.60
C ILE A 118 -10.83 3.32 -5.75
N ALA A 119 -11.29 2.16 -6.18
CA ALA A 119 -10.73 1.49 -7.34
C ALA A 119 -11.84 0.94 -8.22
N ARG A 120 -11.63 1.07 -9.53
CA ARG A 120 -12.48 0.44 -10.55
C ARG A 120 -11.65 -0.09 -11.70
N ILE A 121 -12.25 -1.01 -12.43
CA ILE A 121 -11.83 -1.34 -13.79
C ILE A 121 -12.60 -0.41 -14.73
N ALA A 122 -11.90 0.43 -15.47
CA ALA A 122 -12.49 1.47 -16.32
C ALA A 122 -12.97 0.96 -17.70
N THR A 123 -12.64 -0.29 -18.06
CA THR A 123 -12.99 -0.89 -19.36
C THR A 123 -13.65 -2.26 -19.21
N SER A 124 -14.67 -2.53 -20.04
CA SER A 124 -15.38 -3.81 -20.12
C SER A 124 -14.55 -4.91 -20.81
N ASP A 125 -13.57 -4.50 -21.61
CA ASP A 125 -12.68 -5.39 -22.38
C ASP A 125 -11.55 -5.97 -21.54
N PHE A 126 -11.61 -5.75 -20.22
CA PHE A 126 -10.66 -6.26 -19.24
C PHE A 126 -10.92 -7.75 -18.96
N GLU A 127 -10.63 -8.57 -19.97
CA GLU A 127 -10.83 -10.01 -19.94
C GLU A 127 -9.75 -10.73 -19.14
N ASP A 128 -8.48 -10.37 -19.35
CA ASP A 128 -7.32 -10.99 -18.72
C ASP A 128 -6.16 -10.00 -18.61
N PHE A 129 -5.37 -10.13 -17.56
CA PHE A 129 -4.18 -9.31 -17.33
C PHE A 129 -3.16 -10.12 -16.56
N ASP A 130 -1.89 -9.75 -16.71
CA ASP A 130 -0.85 -10.31 -15.87
C ASP A 130 -1.04 -9.81 -14.42
N TYR A 131 -1.34 -10.75 -13.54
CA TYR A 131 -1.54 -10.47 -12.11
C TYR A 131 -0.31 -9.86 -11.45
N ASN A 132 0.89 -10.11 -11.97
CA ASN A 132 2.11 -9.52 -11.46
C ASN A 132 2.14 -8.01 -11.73
N TYR A 133 1.76 -7.57 -12.93
CA TYR A 133 1.68 -6.14 -13.26
C TYR A 133 0.53 -5.46 -12.50
N PHE A 134 -0.60 -6.13 -12.30
CA PHE A 134 -1.65 -5.63 -11.41
C PHE A 134 -1.17 -5.45 -9.97
N ALA A 135 -0.55 -6.48 -9.40
CA ALA A 135 0.01 -6.42 -8.05
C ALA A 135 1.03 -5.28 -7.94
N ARG A 136 1.93 -5.15 -8.93
CA ARG A 136 2.92 -4.07 -9.01
C ARG A 136 2.24 -2.69 -8.97
N VAL A 137 1.23 -2.44 -9.80
CA VAL A 137 0.48 -1.16 -9.78
C VAL A 137 -0.17 -0.90 -8.41
N ILE A 138 -0.79 -1.92 -7.80
CA ILE A 138 -1.41 -1.79 -6.48
C ILE A 138 -0.38 -1.46 -5.40
N PHE A 139 0.79 -2.11 -5.42
CA PHE A 139 1.87 -1.81 -4.48
C PHE A 139 2.50 -0.44 -4.73
N MET A 140 2.63 0.01 -5.98
CA MET A 140 3.07 1.37 -6.30
C MET A 140 2.09 2.42 -5.74
N VAL A 141 0.78 2.22 -5.89
CA VAL A 141 -0.25 3.08 -5.27
C VAL A 141 -0.07 3.11 -3.75
N ALA A 142 0.07 1.94 -3.13
CA ALA A 142 0.22 1.82 -1.68
C ALA A 142 1.49 2.51 -1.18
N ASP A 143 2.62 2.34 -1.86
CA ASP A 143 3.89 2.96 -1.50
C ASP A 143 3.83 4.51 -1.62
N VAL A 144 3.24 5.03 -2.70
CA VAL A 144 3.00 6.48 -2.84
C VAL A 144 2.13 7.00 -1.71
N TYR A 145 1.04 6.30 -1.37
CA TYR A 145 0.19 6.66 -0.24
C TYR A 145 0.95 6.65 1.08
N LEU A 146 1.64 5.55 1.41
CA LEU A 146 2.38 5.38 2.66
C LEU A 146 3.47 6.45 2.85
N LYS A 147 4.16 6.82 1.77
CA LYS A 147 5.18 7.88 1.80
C LYS A 147 4.57 9.28 1.92
N SER A 148 3.32 9.46 1.48
CA SER A 148 2.65 10.76 1.42
C SER A 148 1.81 11.07 2.64
N GLU A 149 1.28 10.06 3.32
CA GLU A 149 0.51 10.20 4.55
C GLU A 149 1.43 10.41 5.76
N LYS A 150 1.36 11.58 6.39
CA LYS A 150 2.32 11.98 7.43
C LYS A 150 1.77 11.87 8.84
N LEU A 151 0.45 11.95 9.00
CA LEU A 151 -0.20 12.03 10.30
C LEU A 151 -1.09 10.81 10.59
N GLY A 152 -1.24 9.92 9.60
CA GLY A 152 -2.03 8.70 9.71
C GLY A 152 -3.52 8.95 9.52
N SER A 153 -4.30 7.88 9.66
CA SER A 153 -5.75 7.88 9.55
C SER A 153 -6.35 7.14 10.76
N ALA A 154 -7.60 7.43 11.11
CA ALA A 154 -8.33 6.70 12.14
C ALA A 154 -8.86 5.34 11.61
N GLY A 155 -8.53 5.03 10.36
CA GLY A 155 -8.94 3.82 9.66
C GLY A 155 -9.08 4.07 8.16
N GLU A 156 -9.17 2.97 7.44
CA GLU A 156 -9.26 2.97 5.98
C GLU A 156 -10.68 2.63 5.53
N VAL A 157 -11.15 3.28 4.48
CA VAL A 157 -12.38 2.99 3.75
C VAL A 157 -11.97 2.69 2.32
N TYR A 158 -12.47 1.60 1.79
CA TYR A 158 -12.21 1.22 0.42
C TYR A 158 -13.53 0.98 -0.30
N VAL A 159 -13.66 1.56 -1.47
CA VAL A 159 -14.81 1.42 -2.36
C VAL A 159 -14.31 0.75 -3.64
N LEU A 160 -14.81 -0.45 -3.91
CA LEU A 160 -14.58 -1.11 -5.18
C LEU A 160 -15.83 -1.00 -6.04
N ASP A 161 -15.71 -0.33 -7.17
CA ASP A 161 -16.76 -0.31 -8.17
C ASP A 161 -16.71 -1.62 -8.96
N GLY A 162 -17.70 -2.48 -8.68
CA GLY A 162 -17.83 -3.82 -9.23
C GLY A 162 -18.31 -3.89 -10.68
N GLU A 163 -18.69 -2.78 -11.33
CA GLU A 163 -19.39 -2.81 -12.63
C GLU A 163 -18.67 -3.66 -13.68
N ASN A 164 -17.34 -3.51 -13.78
CA ASN A 164 -16.50 -4.26 -14.71
C ASN A 164 -15.72 -5.41 -14.05
N TYR A 165 -15.95 -5.71 -12.76
CA TYR A 165 -15.33 -6.84 -12.11
C TYR A 165 -16.05 -8.15 -12.46
N ARG A 166 -15.29 -9.12 -12.95
CA ARG A 166 -15.76 -10.49 -13.15
C ARG A 166 -15.60 -11.29 -11.86
N LEU A 167 -16.40 -12.35 -11.65
CA LEU A 167 -16.34 -13.19 -10.45
C LEU A 167 -14.92 -13.74 -10.16
N LYS A 168 -14.14 -14.05 -11.21
CA LYS A 168 -12.74 -14.48 -11.10
C LYS A 168 -11.80 -13.39 -10.53
N HIS A 169 -12.14 -12.11 -10.70
CA HIS A 169 -11.44 -10.98 -10.09
C HIS A 169 -11.84 -10.83 -8.61
N LEU A 170 -13.15 -10.98 -8.31
CA LEU A 170 -13.70 -10.79 -6.95
C LEU A 170 -13.28 -11.87 -5.96
N LEU A 171 -13.20 -13.15 -6.35
CA LEU A 171 -12.80 -14.26 -5.47
C LEU A 171 -11.40 -14.08 -4.84
N LYS A 172 -10.55 -13.22 -5.42
CA LYS A 172 -9.23 -12.86 -4.89
C LYS A 172 -9.24 -11.59 -3.99
N LEU A 173 -10.32 -10.80 -3.98
CA LEU A 173 -10.40 -9.46 -3.37
C LEU A 173 -11.34 -9.36 -2.15
N LEU A 174 -12.08 -10.42 -1.83
CA LEU A 174 -13.25 -10.40 -0.92
C LEU A 174 -13.08 -10.05 0.59
N PRO A 175 -11.90 -9.89 1.23
CA PRO A 175 -11.88 -9.63 2.69
C PRO A 175 -12.10 -8.20 3.23
N ILE A 176 -12.54 -7.16 2.48
CA ILE A 176 -12.28 -5.76 2.94
C ILE A 176 -13.48 -4.79 3.13
N PHE A 177 -14.72 -4.99 2.64
CA PHE A 177 -15.60 -3.80 2.45
C PHE A 177 -16.97 -3.80 3.15
N ALA A 178 -17.20 -2.78 4.00
CA ALA A 178 -18.43 -1.95 4.01
C ALA A 178 -18.39 -0.77 5.03
N LYS A 179 -18.72 0.46 4.60
CA LYS A 179 -19.64 1.46 5.24
C LYS A 179 -19.69 2.79 4.45
N ASN A 180 -20.86 3.45 4.48
CA ASN A 180 -21.30 4.59 3.66
C ASN A 180 -20.63 5.94 3.99
N PHE A 181 -20.11 6.65 2.98
CA PHE A 181 -19.57 8.02 3.09
C PHE A 181 -19.72 8.80 1.76
N SER A 182 -20.94 9.20 1.39
CA SER A 182 -21.24 9.75 0.05
C SER A 182 -20.46 11.02 -0.29
N GLU A 183 -20.18 11.91 0.67
CA GLU A 183 -19.62 13.23 0.38
C GLU A 183 -18.16 13.22 -0.14
N PHE A 184 -17.37 12.20 0.23
CA PHE A 184 -15.96 12.05 -0.17
C PHE A 184 -15.76 11.23 -1.44
N LEU A 185 -16.84 10.76 -2.06
CA LEU A 185 -16.73 9.97 -3.28
C LEU A 185 -16.60 10.89 -4.52
N PRO A 186 -16.07 10.38 -5.63
CA PRO A 186 -16.19 10.99 -6.94
C PRO A 186 -17.66 11.24 -7.31
N GLU A 187 -17.88 12.17 -8.23
CA GLU A 187 -19.21 12.56 -8.71
C GLU A 187 -20.05 11.38 -9.17
N ALA A 188 -19.41 10.40 -9.83
CA ALA A 188 -20.07 9.18 -10.32
C ALA A 188 -20.68 8.31 -9.20
N TYR A 189 -20.26 8.50 -7.95
CA TYR A 189 -20.75 7.76 -6.78
C TYR A 189 -21.49 8.67 -5.80
N GLY A 190 -22.00 9.82 -6.26
CA GLY A 190 -22.83 10.71 -5.46
C GLY A 190 -22.08 11.63 -4.50
N GLY A 191 -20.77 11.80 -4.67
CA GLY A 191 -19.96 12.76 -3.93
C GLY A 191 -19.55 13.98 -4.73
N THR A 192 -18.66 14.79 -4.16
CA THR A 192 -18.25 16.09 -4.74
C THR A 192 -16.78 16.13 -5.15
N ALA A 193 -16.07 15.01 -5.02
CA ALA A 193 -14.63 14.97 -5.19
C ALA A 193 -14.16 14.89 -6.66
N GLY A 194 -14.94 15.40 -7.62
CA GLY A 194 -14.61 15.38 -9.04
C GLY A 194 -14.61 13.98 -9.67
N LYS A 195 -13.97 13.85 -10.85
CA LYS A 195 -13.91 12.58 -11.62
C LYS A 195 -12.83 11.64 -11.09
N LEU A 196 -13.12 10.34 -11.00
CA LEU A 196 -12.14 9.34 -10.54
C LEU A 196 -10.86 9.33 -11.41
N LYS A 197 -11.01 9.42 -12.73
CA LYS A 197 -9.90 9.54 -13.69
C LYS A 197 -8.93 10.68 -13.37
N LEU A 198 -9.41 11.82 -12.86
CA LEU A 198 -8.54 12.94 -12.49
C LEU A 198 -7.59 12.57 -11.36
N HIS A 199 -8.06 11.78 -10.39
CA HIS A 199 -7.22 11.31 -9.29
C HIS A 199 -6.28 10.20 -9.73
N TRP A 200 -6.72 9.33 -10.65
CA TRP A 200 -5.83 8.35 -11.25
C TRP A 200 -4.69 9.02 -12.02
N ASP A 201 -4.98 10.09 -12.78
CA ASP A 201 -3.95 10.87 -13.47
C ASP A 201 -2.94 11.51 -12.52
N LYS A 202 -3.36 11.89 -11.31
CA LYS A 202 -2.43 12.35 -10.28
C LYS A 202 -1.54 11.22 -9.75
N TYR A 203 -2.03 9.99 -9.66
CA TYR A 203 -1.20 8.83 -9.35
C TYR A 203 -0.20 8.55 -10.47
N LEU A 204 -0.62 8.61 -11.74
CA LEU A 204 0.29 8.42 -12.88
C LEU A 204 1.41 9.47 -12.89
N ALA A 205 1.07 10.74 -12.67
CA ALA A 205 2.07 11.80 -12.52
C ALA A 205 2.97 11.57 -11.29
N ALA A 206 2.40 11.13 -10.17
CA ALA A 206 3.19 10.82 -8.98
C ALA A 206 4.14 9.64 -9.19
N PHE A 207 3.78 8.65 -10.00
CA PHE A 207 4.69 7.54 -10.30
C PHE A 207 5.93 8.02 -11.05
N GLU A 208 5.80 8.99 -11.95
CA GLU A 208 6.95 9.63 -12.61
C GLU A 208 7.84 10.35 -11.59
N ASP A 209 7.24 11.15 -10.69
CA ASP A 209 7.97 11.86 -9.63
C ASP A 209 8.67 10.89 -8.65
N PHE A 210 8.07 9.72 -8.39
CA PHE A 210 8.56 8.73 -7.43
C PHE A 210 9.54 7.73 -8.03
N LYS A 211 9.82 7.76 -9.35
CA LYS A 211 10.78 6.84 -10.01
C LYS A 211 12.12 6.69 -9.25
N PRO A 212 12.80 7.77 -8.83
CA PRO A 212 14.05 7.65 -8.07
C PRO A 212 13.85 6.92 -6.74
N TRP A 213 12.75 7.21 -6.05
CA TRP A 213 12.43 6.60 -4.76
C TRP A 213 12.08 5.11 -4.92
N PHE A 214 11.29 4.74 -5.93
CA PHE A 214 11.03 3.32 -6.23
C PHE A 214 12.32 2.57 -6.48
N LYS A 215 13.25 3.17 -7.24
CA LYS A 215 14.55 2.55 -7.52
C LYS A 215 15.38 2.33 -6.26
N GLU A 216 15.34 3.26 -5.32
CA GLU A 216 15.96 3.09 -3.99
C GLU A 216 15.31 1.95 -3.21
N GLN A 217 13.96 1.88 -3.21
CA GLN A 217 13.22 0.87 -2.46
C GLN A 217 13.44 -0.58 -2.94
N GLU A 218 13.91 -0.81 -4.17
CA GLU A 218 14.28 -2.15 -4.68
C GLU A 218 15.38 -2.83 -3.83
N ASN A 219 16.19 -2.03 -3.12
CA ASN A 219 17.28 -2.47 -2.26
C ASN A 219 16.89 -2.54 -0.78
N ILE A 220 15.75 -1.97 -0.39
CA ILE A 220 15.25 -2.02 0.99
C ILE A 220 14.37 -3.27 1.16
N LYS A 221 15.03 -4.39 1.46
CA LYS A 221 14.41 -5.71 1.58
C LYS A 221 15.22 -6.60 2.53
N ALA A 222 14.66 -7.74 2.90
CA ALA A 222 15.33 -8.65 3.81
C ALA A 222 16.44 -9.46 3.11
N ASP A 223 17.56 -9.69 3.79
CA ASP A 223 18.57 -10.66 3.39
C ASP A 223 18.26 -12.02 4.04
N GLU A 224 17.44 -12.82 3.36
CA GLU A 224 16.97 -14.11 3.90
C GLU A 224 18.11 -15.11 4.19
N SER A 225 19.31 -14.90 3.62
CA SER A 225 20.49 -15.73 3.95
C SER A 225 21.00 -15.52 5.38
N LYS A 226 20.64 -14.40 6.00
CA LYS A 226 21.01 -14.04 7.38
C LYS A 226 19.89 -14.28 8.39
N ARG A 227 18.71 -14.73 7.95
CA ARG A 227 17.54 -14.86 8.82
C ARG A 227 17.79 -15.89 9.93
N PRO A 228 17.56 -15.54 11.20
CA PRO A 228 17.54 -16.53 12.28
C PRO A 228 16.35 -17.49 12.11
N GLY A 229 16.62 -18.80 12.06
CA GLY A 229 15.58 -19.83 12.03
C GLY A 229 15.06 -20.17 10.62
N LYS A 230 13.75 -20.42 10.50
CA LYS A 230 13.15 -20.86 9.23
C LYS A 230 12.98 -19.68 8.28
N THR A 231 13.41 -19.85 7.03
CA THR A 231 13.14 -18.93 5.92
C THR A 231 11.65 -18.87 5.60
N THR A 232 11.17 -17.70 5.23
CA THR A 232 9.76 -17.52 4.80
C THR A 232 9.64 -17.90 3.32
N SER A 233 8.56 -18.58 2.92
CA SER A 233 8.28 -18.91 1.51
C SER A 233 7.17 -18.04 0.90
N TYR A 234 7.00 -18.14 -0.43
CA TYR A 234 5.89 -17.50 -1.14
C TYR A 234 4.54 -17.94 -0.58
N GLU A 235 4.39 -19.23 -0.28
CA GLU A 235 3.19 -19.81 0.30
C GLU A 235 2.91 -19.25 1.70
N ASP A 236 3.95 -19.09 2.53
CA ASP A 236 3.83 -18.50 3.86
C ASP A 236 3.35 -17.02 3.79
N CYS A 237 3.73 -16.30 2.74
CA CYS A 237 3.35 -14.89 2.55
C CYS A 237 1.91 -14.70 2.09
N PHE A 238 1.44 -15.52 1.15
CA PHE A 238 0.19 -15.29 0.40
C PHE A 238 -0.89 -16.36 0.60
N GLY A 239 -0.59 -17.48 1.26
CA GLY A 239 -1.58 -18.53 1.55
C GLY A 239 -2.13 -19.24 0.31
N LEU A 240 -1.47 -19.07 -0.85
CA LEU A 240 -1.87 -19.67 -2.11
C LEU A 240 -1.27 -21.08 -2.21
N HIS A 241 -2.02 -22.10 -1.80
CA HIS A 241 -1.70 -23.47 -2.18
C HIS A 241 -1.91 -23.66 -3.69
N GLY A 242 -0.81 -23.66 -4.45
CA GLY A 242 -0.72 -24.27 -5.77
C GLY A 242 -1.07 -23.38 -6.97
N SER A 243 -0.05 -23.08 -7.79
CA SER A 243 -0.06 -23.00 -9.27
C SER A 243 0.95 -21.98 -9.82
N PHE A 244 2.16 -21.92 -9.25
CA PHE A 244 3.31 -21.45 -10.01
C PHE A 244 4.24 -22.65 -10.18
N ARG A 245 3.90 -23.50 -11.16
CA ARG A 245 4.93 -24.41 -11.69
C ARG A 245 5.93 -23.49 -12.37
N SER A 246 7.16 -23.46 -11.88
CA SER A 246 8.29 -22.97 -12.64
C SER A 246 8.24 -23.63 -14.01
N LEU A 247 8.12 -22.83 -15.06
CA LEU A 247 8.49 -23.27 -16.40
C LEU A 247 10.00 -23.45 -16.36
N ALA A 248 10.45 -24.68 -16.11
CA ALA A 248 11.79 -25.08 -16.50
C ALA A 248 11.85 -24.92 -18.02
N VAL A 249 12.67 -23.98 -18.47
CA VAL A 249 13.07 -23.87 -19.86
C VAL A 249 14.15 -24.91 -20.06
N ASP A 250 13.86 -25.96 -20.82
CA ASP A 250 14.87 -26.82 -21.46
C ASP A 250 15.48 -26.08 -22.66
#